data_AF-A0A3S0JL42-F1
#
_entry.id   AF-A0A3S0JL42-F1
#
_cell.length_a   1.000
_cell.length_b   1.000
_cell.length_c   1.000
_cell.angle_alpha   90.00
_cell.angle_beta   90.00
_cell.angle_gamma   90.00
#
_symmetry.space_group_name_H-M   'P 1'
#
loop_
_entity.id
_entity.type
_entity.pdbx_description
1 polymer ?
#
loop_
_entity_poly.entity_id
_entity_poly.type
_entity_poly.pdbx_seq_one_letter_code
_entity_poly.pdbx_strand_id
1 'polypeptide(L)'
;MKAFLLTLLAAGSAGLTAQAQWVNQPINFTPARATALHLDVVDANTVWAVSQVVDATYAPPQLARTTDGGRTWTVSTLPLRNVHREDVLGLSAPSPSTAWIVTVPVDSAGSRILRTTDGGQTWTVQGRGTVFYNAFSFADFVHFFSTTEGVVCGEQLTPAGGFELYRTTDAGQTWTPVPTPAAQPNEGAGGRPVVFGNSIWFMTDKGRVFRSTDRGQTWAVSALPVPAEPTGLAFRDAQKGLISVLDESGTDHELYRTTDGGQTWTAVAYTGPLHGIALAAVPGTTQYVSTGTDIGNGDGGSSYSRDNGQTWTALENTTDHLAVEFVSPTVGWSGGVRMQGPFPVGNGVNRFDSNVLSTRKAEAAALAGWQLAPNPAADGQTTLRATRPLGAAQVRVRDVAGRLVREYAWSGTAPLTLDLSQQTAGLYVVEVAGATGSAHQKIQVR
;
A
#
# COMPACT_ATOMS: atom_id res chain seq x y z
N MET A 1 68.41 -16.54 -1.14
CA MET A 1 68.00 -15.30 -1.85
C MET A 1 66.53 -15.48 -2.20
N LYS A 2 65.66 -14.61 -1.63
CA LYS A 2 64.22 -14.86 -1.40
C LYS A 2 63.34 -14.40 -2.57
N ALA A 3 62.41 -15.29 -2.93
CA ALA A 3 61.03 -15.16 -3.38
C ALA A 3 60.56 -13.93 -4.20
N PHE A 4 59.93 -14.26 -5.35
CA PHE A 4 59.09 -13.42 -6.18
C PHE A 4 57.91 -12.81 -5.39
N LEU A 5 57.67 -11.50 -5.59
CA LEU A 5 56.54 -10.77 -5.04
C LEU A 5 55.33 -10.93 -5.99
N LEU A 6 54.24 -11.52 -5.48
CA LEU A 6 52.92 -11.52 -6.11
C LEU A 6 52.19 -10.25 -5.65
N THR A 7 51.89 -9.33 -6.56
CA THR A 7 51.06 -8.16 -6.28
C THR A 7 49.59 -8.59 -6.23
N LEU A 8 49.05 -8.73 -5.02
CA LEU A 8 47.61 -8.89 -4.79
C LEU A 8 46.95 -7.54 -5.11
N LEU A 9 46.13 -7.47 -6.18
CA LEU A 9 45.14 -6.40 -6.31
C LEU A 9 44.12 -6.58 -5.18
N ALA A 10 44.22 -5.76 -4.14
CA ALA A 10 43.11 -5.52 -3.24
C ALA A 10 42.03 -4.78 -4.05
N ALA A 11 41.06 -5.53 -4.59
CA ALA A 11 39.80 -4.96 -5.01
C ALA A 11 39.11 -4.46 -3.74
N GLY A 12 39.31 -3.17 -3.45
CA GLY A 12 38.54 -2.47 -2.44
C GLY A 12 37.07 -2.66 -2.75
N SER A 13 36.33 -3.18 -1.78
CA SER A 13 34.87 -3.08 -1.73
C SER A 13 34.51 -1.60 -1.61
N ALA A 14 34.55 -0.90 -2.75
CA ALA A 14 33.91 0.40 -2.88
C ALA A 14 32.42 0.16 -2.67
N GLY A 15 31.89 0.80 -1.62
CA GLY A 15 30.49 0.71 -1.24
C GLY A 15 29.61 0.96 -2.45
N LEU A 16 28.63 0.07 -2.64
CA LEU A 16 27.48 0.36 -3.47
C LEU A 16 26.81 1.59 -2.84
N THR A 17 27.02 2.76 -3.42
CA THR A 17 26.18 3.92 -3.11
C THR A 17 24.75 3.50 -3.45
N ALA A 18 23.88 3.47 -2.43
CA ALA A 18 22.47 3.18 -2.62
C ALA A 18 21.91 4.14 -3.68
N GLN A 19 21.51 3.61 -4.84
CA GLN A 19 20.68 4.39 -5.75
C GLN A 19 19.39 4.73 -4.99
N ALA A 20 18.93 5.98 -5.08
CA ALA A 20 17.65 6.39 -4.50
C ALA A 20 16.54 5.48 -5.06
N GLN A 21 15.90 4.71 -4.17
CA GLN A 21 14.92 3.69 -4.52
C GLN A 21 13.51 4.27 -4.66
N TRP A 22 13.32 5.43 -4.02
CA TRP A 22 12.14 6.25 -4.12
C TRP A 22 12.40 7.43 -5.05
N VAL A 23 11.50 7.61 -6.00
CA VAL A 23 11.50 8.74 -6.93
C VAL A 23 10.39 9.68 -6.52
N ASN A 24 10.75 10.87 -6.06
CA ASN A 24 9.77 11.89 -5.70
C ASN A 24 8.89 12.28 -6.90
N GLN A 25 7.58 12.31 -6.66
CA GLN A 25 6.57 12.80 -7.59
C GLN A 25 5.92 14.03 -6.92
N PRO A 26 6.41 15.24 -7.22
CA PRO A 26 5.94 16.44 -6.55
C PRO A 26 4.46 16.70 -6.91
N ILE A 27 3.65 16.94 -5.88
CA ILE A 27 2.27 17.38 -6.00
C ILE A 27 2.14 18.69 -5.24
N ASN A 28 1.71 19.74 -5.94
CA ASN A 28 1.53 21.06 -5.34
C ASN A 28 0.18 21.14 -4.64
N PHE A 29 0.08 20.58 -3.43
CA PHE A 29 -1.06 20.83 -2.57
C PHE A 29 -1.05 22.27 -2.04
N THR A 30 -2.24 22.80 -1.78
CA THR A 30 -2.46 24.12 -1.18
C THR A 30 -3.04 23.93 0.22
N PRO A 31 -2.39 24.47 1.26
CA PRO A 31 -1.11 25.18 1.27
C PRO A 31 0.08 24.25 1.02
N ALA A 32 1.28 24.78 0.76
CA ALA A 32 2.50 23.98 0.48
C ALA A 32 2.95 23.06 1.63
N ARG A 33 2.37 23.23 2.83
CA ARG A 33 2.53 22.36 4.00
C ARG A 33 1.55 21.17 4.01
N ALA A 34 0.67 21.05 3.03
CA ALA A 34 -0.19 19.88 2.89
C ALA A 34 0.58 18.73 2.22
N THR A 35 0.40 17.52 2.72
CA THR A 35 1.04 16.29 2.22
C THR A 35 0.03 15.17 2.09
N ALA A 36 0.33 14.15 1.28
CA ALA A 36 -0.49 12.97 1.15
C ALA A 36 -0.43 12.11 2.42
N LEU A 37 -1.42 12.26 3.31
CA LEU A 37 -1.54 11.45 4.52
C LEU A 37 -2.29 10.15 4.27
N HIS A 38 -3.29 10.19 3.37
CA HIS A 38 -4.01 9.00 2.94
C HIS A 38 -3.68 8.72 1.48
N LEU A 39 -3.42 7.46 1.17
CA LEU A 39 -3.23 7.00 -0.20
C LEU A 39 -3.93 5.65 -0.39
N ASP A 40 -4.32 5.36 -1.61
CA ASP A 40 -4.76 4.03 -2.02
C ASP A 40 -4.18 3.71 -3.41
N VAL A 41 -3.38 2.65 -3.49
CA VAL A 41 -2.65 2.25 -4.69
C VAL A 41 -3.44 1.13 -5.39
N VAL A 42 -4.21 1.51 -6.41
CA VAL A 42 -5.09 0.59 -7.13
C VAL A 42 -4.29 -0.40 -7.97
N ASP A 43 -3.30 0.11 -8.69
CA ASP A 43 -2.39 -0.65 -9.53
C ASP A 43 -1.09 0.13 -9.79
N ALA A 44 -0.23 -0.37 -10.67
CA ALA A 44 1.06 0.26 -10.95
C ALA A 44 0.95 1.67 -11.59
N ASN A 45 -0.19 2.01 -12.17
CA ASN A 45 -0.46 3.27 -12.85
C ASN A 45 -1.44 4.18 -12.11
N THR A 46 -2.30 3.61 -11.27
CA THR A 46 -3.42 4.33 -10.65
C THR A 46 -3.22 4.47 -9.15
N VAL A 47 -3.16 5.72 -8.69
CA VAL A 47 -3.05 6.06 -7.26
C VAL A 47 -3.99 7.21 -6.95
N TRP A 48 -4.65 7.10 -5.81
CA TRP A 48 -5.39 8.20 -5.20
C TRP A 48 -4.66 8.62 -3.93
N ALA A 49 -4.61 9.92 -3.68
CA ALA A 49 -4.04 10.49 -2.47
C ALA A 49 -4.90 11.63 -1.96
N VAL A 50 -5.03 11.76 -0.65
CA VAL A 50 -5.71 12.89 -0.01
C VAL A 50 -4.72 13.62 0.88
N SER A 51 -4.71 14.94 0.75
CA SER A 51 -3.79 15.79 1.48
C SER A 51 -4.31 16.11 2.88
N GLN A 52 -3.42 16.19 3.86
CA GLN A 52 -3.65 16.86 5.14
C GLN A 52 -2.46 17.77 5.46
N VAL A 53 -2.72 18.82 6.23
CA VAL A 53 -1.66 19.72 6.70
C VAL A 53 -0.91 19.05 7.85
N VAL A 54 0.42 19.09 7.81
CA VAL A 54 1.31 18.45 8.81
C VAL A 54 1.52 19.27 10.10
N ASP A 55 0.80 20.37 10.27
CA ASP A 55 0.85 21.23 11.45
C ASP A 55 -0.57 21.43 12.03
N ALA A 56 -0.68 22.16 13.15
CA ALA A 56 -1.94 22.40 13.82
C ALA A 56 -2.91 23.33 13.07
N THR A 57 -2.56 23.80 11.87
CA THR A 57 -3.42 24.68 11.07
C THR A 57 -4.31 23.88 10.15
N TYR A 58 -5.60 24.21 10.15
CA TYR A 58 -6.54 23.62 9.22
C TYR A 58 -6.33 24.17 7.80
N ALA A 59 -6.34 23.27 6.82
CA ALA A 59 -6.66 23.60 5.44
C ALA A 59 -7.56 22.52 4.83
N PRO A 60 -8.50 22.87 3.94
CA PRO A 60 -9.34 21.90 3.26
C PRO A 60 -8.52 20.80 2.57
N PRO A 61 -8.76 19.51 2.84
CA PRO A 61 -8.09 18.42 2.15
C PRO A 61 -8.35 18.48 0.64
N GLN A 62 -7.28 18.26 -0.13
CA GLN A 62 -7.32 18.13 -1.57
C GLN A 62 -7.14 16.69 -1.97
N LEU A 63 -7.75 16.32 -3.10
CA LEU A 63 -7.63 15.02 -3.71
C LEU A 63 -6.64 15.10 -4.87
N ALA A 64 -5.62 14.25 -4.85
CA ALA A 64 -4.75 14.01 -5.99
C ALA A 64 -4.98 12.61 -6.57
N ARG A 65 -4.93 12.50 -7.89
CA ARG A 65 -5.07 11.23 -8.59
C ARG A 65 -4.16 11.16 -9.81
N THR A 66 -3.56 10.00 -10.03
CA THR A 66 -2.86 9.63 -11.27
C THR A 66 -3.47 8.37 -11.88
N THR A 67 -3.31 8.19 -13.20
CA THR A 67 -3.65 6.96 -13.94
C THR A 67 -2.55 6.53 -14.92
N ASP A 68 -1.38 7.19 -14.84
CA ASP A 68 -0.25 6.99 -15.74
C ASP A 68 1.06 6.72 -14.97
N GLY A 69 0.96 6.20 -13.74
CA GLY A 69 2.11 5.85 -12.91
C GLY A 69 2.81 7.06 -12.32
N GLY A 70 2.06 8.15 -12.10
CA GLY A 70 2.55 9.42 -11.54
C GLY A 70 3.24 10.33 -12.53
N ARG A 71 3.21 10.05 -13.84
CA ARG A 71 3.73 10.99 -14.85
C ARG A 71 2.95 12.29 -14.84
N THR A 72 1.64 12.20 -14.60
CA THR A 72 0.76 13.35 -14.37
C THR A 72 -0.18 13.12 -13.19
N TRP A 73 -0.53 14.21 -12.52
CA TRP A 73 -1.44 14.24 -11.38
C TRP A 73 -2.55 15.25 -11.61
N THR A 74 -3.80 14.84 -11.35
CA THR A 74 -4.95 15.74 -11.27
C THR A 74 -5.20 16.06 -9.81
N VAL A 75 -5.19 17.34 -9.44
CA VAL A 75 -5.51 17.82 -8.09
C VAL A 75 -6.87 18.52 -8.12
N SER A 76 -7.74 18.19 -7.18
CA SER A 76 -9.11 18.72 -7.08
C SER A 76 -9.50 18.96 -5.63
N THR A 77 -10.49 19.82 -5.42
CA THR A 77 -11.09 20.07 -4.10
C THR A 77 -12.17 19.03 -3.81
N LEU A 78 -12.25 18.60 -2.55
CA LEU A 78 -13.34 17.73 -2.09
C LEU A 78 -14.63 18.52 -1.81
N PRO A 79 -15.82 17.90 -1.90
CA PRO A 79 -17.13 18.52 -1.64
C PRO A 79 -17.39 18.68 -0.12
N LEU A 80 -16.52 19.44 0.55
CA LEU A 80 -16.64 19.71 1.97
C LEU A 80 -17.85 20.62 2.25
N ARG A 81 -18.41 20.56 3.46
CA ARG A 81 -19.53 21.40 3.89
C ARG A 81 -19.08 22.87 3.93
N ASN A 82 -19.83 23.76 3.29
CA ASN A 82 -19.46 25.19 3.14
C ASN A 82 -19.26 25.98 4.46
N VAL A 83 -19.78 25.46 5.59
CA VAL A 83 -19.78 26.15 6.89
C VAL A 83 -18.97 25.42 7.97
N HIS A 84 -18.35 24.30 7.63
CA HIS A 84 -17.63 23.46 8.58
C HIS A 84 -16.28 23.04 8.02
N ARG A 85 -15.31 22.94 8.92
CA ARG A 85 -14.03 22.31 8.61
C ARG A 85 -14.21 20.81 8.63
N GLU A 86 -13.69 20.13 7.61
CA GLU A 86 -13.81 18.68 7.48
C GLU A 86 -12.49 18.09 7.01
N ASP A 87 -12.05 17.07 7.73
CA ASP A 87 -10.89 16.25 7.37
C ASP A 87 -11.34 14.94 6.76
N VAL A 88 -10.44 14.28 6.03
CA VAL A 88 -10.63 12.92 5.50
C VAL A 88 -9.82 11.99 6.37
N LEU A 89 -10.44 10.91 6.86
CA LEU A 89 -9.78 9.93 7.73
C LEU A 89 -9.54 8.59 7.03
N GLY A 90 -10.29 8.32 5.95
CA GLY A 90 -10.17 7.10 5.19
C GLY A 90 -10.44 7.30 3.71
N LEU A 91 -9.72 6.53 2.90
CA LEU A 91 -9.81 6.49 1.44
C LEU A 91 -9.79 5.02 1.00
N SER A 92 -10.71 4.65 0.13
CA SER A 92 -10.71 3.35 -0.54
C SER A 92 -11.17 3.48 -1.99
N ALA A 93 -10.34 3.06 -2.92
CA ALA A 93 -10.48 3.19 -4.36
C ALA A 93 -10.18 1.84 -5.04
N PRO A 94 -11.21 1.05 -5.40
CA PRO A 94 -11.00 -0.20 -6.13
C PRO A 94 -10.74 0.00 -7.63
N SER A 95 -10.79 1.23 -8.14
CA SER A 95 -10.61 1.50 -9.57
C SER A 95 -10.16 2.95 -9.86
N PRO A 96 -9.79 3.27 -11.11
CA PRO A 96 -9.49 4.65 -11.49
C PRO A 96 -10.70 5.58 -11.39
N SER A 97 -11.94 5.14 -11.56
CA SER A 97 -13.10 6.04 -11.56
C SER A 97 -13.89 6.06 -10.27
N THR A 98 -13.77 5.00 -9.45
CA THR A 98 -14.60 4.81 -8.26
C THR A 98 -13.75 4.83 -7.00
N ALA A 99 -14.16 5.66 -6.05
CA ALA A 99 -13.56 5.74 -4.72
C ALA A 99 -14.61 6.14 -3.67
N TRP A 100 -14.32 5.79 -2.42
CA TRP A 100 -15.02 6.21 -1.23
C TRP A 100 -14.06 6.91 -0.29
N ILE A 101 -14.56 7.93 0.39
CA ILE A 101 -13.86 8.57 1.51
C ILE A 101 -14.81 8.70 2.70
N VAL A 102 -14.23 8.71 3.89
CA VAL A 102 -14.92 9.17 5.10
C VAL A 102 -14.40 10.53 5.51
N THR A 103 -15.32 11.45 5.80
CA THR A 103 -14.99 12.79 6.29
C THR A 103 -15.52 12.98 7.69
N VAL A 104 -14.71 13.59 8.55
CA VAL A 104 -15.11 13.99 9.91
C VAL A 104 -15.14 15.51 10.01
N PRO A 105 -16.16 16.08 10.66
CA PRO A 105 -16.14 17.50 10.97
C PRO A 105 -15.16 17.81 12.11
N VAL A 106 -14.45 18.93 12.00
CA VAL A 106 -13.50 19.43 13.01
C VAL A 106 -14.19 20.41 13.98
N ASP A 107 -15.28 21.03 13.56
CA ASP A 107 -16.02 22.06 14.31
C ASP A 107 -17.54 21.86 14.32
N SER A 108 -18.00 20.66 13.96
CA SER A 108 -19.40 20.28 13.99
C SER A 108 -19.56 18.78 14.21
N ALA A 109 -20.75 18.26 13.90
CA ALA A 109 -21.19 16.93 14.26
C ALA A 109 -21.53 16.09 13.03
N GLY A 110 -21.32 14.78 13.12
CA GLY A 110 -21.74 13.80 12.12
C GLY A 110 -20.77 13.62 10.97
N SER A 111 -20.09 12.47 10.97
CA SER A 111 -19.22 12.05 9.87
C SER A 111 -20.01 11.73 8.60
N ARG A 112 -19.36 11.77 7.44
CA ARG A 112 -19.97 11.44 6.14
C ARG A 112 -19.19 10.36 5.43
N ILE A 113 -19.91 9.56 4.66
CA ILE A 113 -19.33 8.69 3.64
C ILE A 113 -19.62 9.36 2.29
N LEU A 114 -18.60 9.59 1.48
CA LEU A 114 -18.73 10.15 0.14
C LEU A 114 -18.28 9.12 -0.88
N ARG A 115 -18.96 9.05 -2.02
CA ARG A 115 -18.61 8.18 -3.15
C ARG A 115 -18.49 8.96 -4.45
N THR A 116 -17.45 8.68 -5.22
CA THR A 116 -17.30 9.10 -6.62
C THR A 116 -17.39 7.90 -7.57
N THR A 117 -17.79 8.14 -8.81
CA THR A 117 -17.77 7.17 -9.92
C THR A 117 -17.19 7.74 -11.22
N ASP A 118 -16.67 8.98 -11.17
CA ASP A 118 -16.15 9.73 -12.30
C ASP A 118 -14.70 10.20 -12.09
N GLY A 119 -13.99 9.54 -11.18
CA GLY A 119 -12.58 9.84 -10.93
C GLY A 119 -12.35 11.02 -10.00
N GLY A 120 -13.31 11.32 -9.12
CA GLY A 120 -13.24 12.38 -8.12
C GLY A 120 -13.78 13.73 -8.58
N GLN A 121 -14.40 13.81 -9.77
CA GLN A 121 -14.97 15.06 -10.29
C GLN A 121 -16.26 15.43 -9.56
N THR A 122 -17.11 14.42 -9.30
CA THR A 122 -18.31 14.57 -8.48
C THR A 122 -18.38 13.49 -7.42
N TRP A 123 -19.09 13.82 -6.35
CA TRP A 123 -19.17 13.01 -5.14
C TRP A 123 -20.60 13.04 -4.60
N THR A 124 -21.05 11.90 -4.10
CA THR A 124 -22.38 11.70 -3.56
C THR A 124 -22.28 11.24 -2.11
N VAL A 125 -23.04 11.88 -1.22
CA VAL A 125 -23.14 11.46 0.18
C VAL A 125 -23.90 10.14 0.24
N GLN A 126 -23.31 9.14 0.91
CA GLN A 126 -23.86 7.81 1.13
C GLN A 126 -24.39 7.67 2.57
N GLY A 127 -25.30 6.72 2.80
CA GLY A 127 -25.74 6.34 4.16
C GLY A 127 -26.43 7.42 4.99
N ARG A 128 -26.91 8.51 4.38
CA ARG A 128 -27.48 9.66 5.08
C ARG A 128 -28.64 9.26 6.01
N GLY A 129 -28.49 9.57 7.31
CA GLY A 129 -29.49 9.26 8.33
C GLY A 129 -29.47 7.82 8.85
N THR A 130 -28.53 6.99 8.38
CA THR A 130 -28.41 5.58 8.80
C THR A 130 -27.02 5.23 9.35
N VAL A 131 -25.98 5.97 8.97
CA VAL A 131 -24.59 5.75 9.41
C VAL A 131 -24.00 7.07 9.91
N PHE A 132 -23.28 7.02 11.03
CA PHE A 132 -22.61 8.16 11.67
C PHE A 132 -23.47 9.43 11.82
N TYR A 133 -24.77 9.25 12.03
CA TYR A 133 -25.74 10.37 12.10
C TYR A 133 -25.80 11.01 13.50
N ASN A 134 -25.17 10.39 14.50
CA ASN A 134 -25.05 10.95 15.84
C ASN A 134 -24.03 12.09 15.83
N ALA A 135 -24.30 13.13 16.62
CA ALA A 135 -23.39 14.25 16.82
C ALA A 135 -22.02 13.83 17.35
N PHE A 136 -21.96 12.68 18.04
CA PHE A 136 -20.74 12.11 18.59
C PHE A 136 -20.08 11.05 17.70
N SER A 137 -20.60 10.76 16.50
CA SER A 137 -20.00 9.75 15.62
C SER A 137 -18.78 10.29 14.86
N PHE A 138 -17.63 9.66 15.07
CA PHE A 138 -16.36 9.94 14.41
C PHE A 138 -15.98 8.76 13.51
N ALA A 139 -15.76 8.99 12.22
CA ALA A 139 -15.39 7.93 11.28
C ALA A 139 -13.86 7.78 11.20
N ASP A 140 -13.38 6.54 11.30
CA ASP A 140 -11.95 6.24 11.30
C ASP A 140 -11.48 5.73 9.94
N PHE A 141 -12.22 4.79 9.35
CA PHE A 141 -11.83 4.23 8.06
C PHE A 141 -13.00 3.74 7.23
N VAL A 142 -12.74 3.62 5.92
CA VAL A 142 -13.57 2.90 4.96
C VAL A 142 -12.70 1.98 4.12
N HIS A 143 -13.21 0.79 3.83
CA HIS A 143 -12.56 -0.15 2.92
C HIS A 143 -13.59 -0.86 2.05
N PHE A 144 -13.33 -0.93 0.75
CA PHE A 144 -14.13 -1.67 -0.22
C PHE A 144 -13.34 -2.87 -0.78
N PHE A 145 -13.88 -4.07 -0.59
CA PHE A 145 -13.33 -5.31 -1.15
C PHE A 145 -13.65 -5.48 -2.64
N SER A 146 -14.67 -4.74 -3.11
CA SER A 146 -15.11 -4.68 -4.51
C SER A 146 -15.87 -3.38 -4.76
N THR A 147 -16.40 -3.16 -5.95
CA THR A 147 -17.23 -1.97 -6.23
C THR A 147 -18.59 -1.96 -5.53
N THR A 148 -18.99 -3.06 -4.88
CA THR A 148 -20.29 -3.18 -4.19
C THR A 148 -20.19 -3.54 -2.72
N GLU A 149 -19.15 -4.27 -2.30
CA GLU A 149 -18.98 -4.72 -0.92
C GLU A 149 -17.93 -3.90 -0.19
N GLY A 150 -18.31 -3.34 0.97
CA GLY A 150 -17.43 -2.53 1.78
C GLY A 150 -17.80 -2.50 3.26
N VAL A 151 -16.86 -2.02 4.06
CA VAL A 151 -16.96 -1.85 5.51
C VAL A 151 -16.55 -0.43 5.84
N VAL A 152 -17.21 0.15 6.82
CA VAL A 152 -16.86 1.44 7.41
C VAL A 152 -16.86 1.31 8.92
N CYS A 153 -15.87 1.92 9.57
CA CYS A 153 -15.72 1.91 11.02
C CYS A 153 -15.58 3.33 11.53
N GLY A 154 -16.11 3.54 12.71
CA GLY A 154 -15.96 4.75 13.48
C GLY A 154 -16.13 4.45 14.97
N GLU A 155 -16.24 5.50 15.75
CA GLU A 155 -16.47 5.45 17.18
C GLU A 155 -17.44 6.54 17.63
N GLN A 156 -18.07 6.31 18.78
CA GLN A 156 -18.83 7.35 19.46
C GLN A 156 -17.91 8.06 20.45
N LEU A 157 -17.77 9.37 20.30
CA LEU A 157 -17.04 10.28 21.20
C LEU A 157 -17.81 10.51 22.53
N THR A 158 -18.19 9.42 23.20
CA THR A 158 -18.81 9.45 24.52
C THR A 158 -18.09 8.45 25.44
N PRO A 159 -18.04 8.66 26.77
CA PRO A 159 -17.35 7.75 27.69
C PRO A 159 -17.91 6.31 27.73
N ALA A 160 -19.17 6.13 27.29
CA ALA A 160 -19.81 4.82 27.14
C ALA A 160 -19.85 4.35 25.67
N GLY A 161 -19.22 5.11 24.77
CA GLY A 161 -19.19 4.87 23.34
C GLY A 161 -18.35 3.64 23.01
N GLY A 162 -18.72 2.96 21.94
CA GLY A 162 -17.93 1.88 21.37
C GLY A 162 -17.82 2.04 19.86
N PHE A 163 -17.20 1.06 19.22
CA PHE A 163 -17.03 1.05 17.78
C PHE A 163 -18.36 0.94 17.06
N GLU A 164 -18.52 1.80 16.06
CA GLU A 164 -19.60 1.80 15.10
C GLU A 164 -19.12 1.18 13.79
N LEU A 165 -19.37 -0.12 13.61
CA LEU A 165 -19.03 -0.85 12.38
C LEU A 165 -20.28 -1.07 11.53
N TYR A 166 -20.17 -0.79 10.24
CA TYR A 166 -21.23 -1.03 9.26
C TYR A 166 -20.68 -1.70 8.01
N ARG A 167 -21.52 -2.52 7.37
CA ARG A 167 -21.22 -3.19 6.10
C ARG A 167 -22.23 -2.83 5.02
N THR A 168 -21.77 -2.73 3.78
CA THR A 168 -22.60 -2.57 2.58
C THR A 168 -22.35 -3.71 1.59
N THR A 169 -23.36 -4.02 0.77
CA THR A 169 -23.28 -4.94 -0.38
C THR A 169 -23.80 -4.33 -1.67
N ASP A 170 -24.19 -3.05 -1.65
CA ASP A 170 -24.85 -2.34 -2.74
C ASP A 170 -24.13 -1.02 -3.11
N ALA A 171 -22.80 -1.02 -2.95
CA ALA A 171 -21.92 0.10 -3.27
C ALA A 171 -22.11 1.32 -2.35
N GLY A 172 -22.51 1.09 -1.11
CA GLY A 172 -22.70 2.11 -0.08
C GLY A 172 -24.06 2.79 -0.10
N GLN A 173 -25.02 2.32 -0.93
CA GLN A 173 -26.37 2.87 -0.94
C GLN A 173 -27.08 2.61 0.39
N THR A 174 -26.92 1.40 0.91
CA THR A 174 -27.35 1.02 2.24
C THR A 174 -26.21 0.42 3.05
N TRP A 175 -26.28 0.62 4.36
CA TRP A 175 -25.30 0.14 5.32
C TRP A 175 -26.03 -0.52 6.47
N THR A 176 -25.57 -1.71 6.84
CA THR A 176 -26.13 -2.49 7.93
C THR A 176 -25.14 -2.49 9.10
N PRO A 177 -25.56 -2.18 10.33
CA PRO A 177 -24.68 -2.25 11.49
C PRO A 177 -24.22 -3.69 11.73
N VAL A 178 -22.95 -3.85 12.09
CA VAL A 178 -22.33 -5.13 12.40
C VAL A 178 -21.95 -5.15 13.88
N PRO A 179 -22.37 -6.16 14.66
CA PRO A 179 -21.96 -6.30 16.05
C PRO A 179 -20.44 -6.41 16.18
N THR A 180 -19.90 -5.76 17.20
CA THR A 180 -18.47 -5.73 17.49
C THR A 180 -18.22 -6.25 18.90
N PRO A 181 -17.05 -6.87 19.15
CA PRO A 181 -16.57 -7.01 20.52
C PRO A 181 -16.55 -5.65 21.22
N ALA A 182 -16.99 -5.60 22.48
CA ALA A 182 -17.12 -4.35 23.22
C ALA A 182 -15.80 -3.57 23.30
N ALA A 183 -15.88 -2.26 23.12
CA ALA A 183 -14.79 -1.32 23.38
C ALA A 183 -14.44 -1.32 24.88
N GLN A 184 -13.17 -1.09 25.19
CA GLN A 184 -12.73 -0.69 26.53
C GLN A 184 -13.08 0.79 26.75
N PRO A 185 -13.12 1.27 28.00
CA PRO A 185 -13.32 2.69 28.26
C PRO A 185 -12.23 3.56 27.61
N ASN A 186 -12.65 4.61 26.89
CA ASN A 186 -11.78 5.56 26.19
C ASN A 186 -10.81 4.87 25.20
N GLU A 187 -11.31 3.90 24.45
CA GLU A 187 -10.54 3.23 23.41
C GLU A 187 -10.96 3.73 22.04
N GLY A 188 -9.97 4.20 21.27
CA GLY A 188 -10.14 4.66 19.91
C GLY A 188 -9.53 3.73 18.89
N ALA A 189 -10.09 3.71 17.68
CA ALA A 189 -9.52 2.96 16.56
C ALA A 189 -8.28 3.71 16.05
N GLY A 190 -7.21 2.97 15.78
CA GLY A 190 -5.93 3.49 15.32
C GLY A 190 -5.58 3.02 13.92
N GLY A 191 -5.10 3.96 13.11
CA GLY A 191 -4.46 3.70 11.81
C GLY A 191 -5.40 3.23 10.68
N ARG A 192 -4.81 3.04 9.49
CA ARG A 192 -5.51 2.47 8.32
C ARG A 192 -5.73 0.96 8.54
N PRO A 193 -6.90 0.41 8.19
CA PRO A 193 -7.10 -1.03 8.25
C PRO A 193 -6.17 -1.75 7.25
N VAL A 194 -5.73 -2.94 7.62
CA VAL A 194 -4.94 -3.82 6.74
C VAL A 194 -5.84 -4.93 6.21
N VAL A 195 -5.66 -5.28 4.93
CA VAL A 195 -6.52 -6.25 4.24
C VAL A 195 -5.69 -7.30 3.51
N PHE A 196 -6.12 -8.56 3.62
CA PHE A 196 -5.57 -9.67 2.84
C PHE A 196 -6.69 -10.65 2.47
N GLY A 197 -7.01 -10.76 1.18
CA GLY A 197 -8.12 -11.59 0.72
C GLY A 197 -9.45 -11.14 1.34
N ASN A 198 -10.10 -12.04 2.10
CA ASN A 198 -11.35 -11.73 2.81
C ASN A 198 -11.13 -11.21 4.23
N SER A 199 -9.88 -11.16 4.71
CA SER A 199 -9.57 -10.74 6.07
C SER A 199 -9.25 -9.25 6.12
N ILE A 200 -9.68 -8.61 7.20
CA ILE A 200 -9.41 -7.20 7.51
C ILE A 200 -9.06 -7.07 8.99
N TRP A 201 -8.09 -6.22 9.30
CA TRP A 201 -7.63 -5.93 10.65
C TRP A 201 -7.58 -4.43 10.88
N PHE A 202 -7.88 -3.99 12.10
CA PHE A 202 -7.55 -2.66 12.59
C PHE A 202 -7.08 -2.78 14.05
N MET A 203 -6.37 -1.76 14.53
CA MET A 203 -5.85 -1.72 15.90
C MET A 203 -6.52 -0.60 16.68
N THR A 204 -6.24 -0.55 17.97
CA THR A 204 -6.74 0.50 18.86
C THR A 204 -5.61 1.08 19.70
N ASP A 205 -5.84 2.26 20.26
CA ASP A 205 -4.92 2.95 21.18
C ASP A 205 -4.69 2.19 22.51
N LYS A 206 -5.43 1.09 22.75
CA LYS A 206 -5.23 0.17 23.88
C LYS A 206 -4.45 -1.09 23.53
N GLY A 207 -3.83 -1.14 22.35
CA GLY A 207 -3.10 -2.30 21.87
C GLY A 207 -3.99 -3.51 21.56
N ARG A 208 -5.29 -3.29 21.29
CA ARG A 208 -6.18 -4.37 20.84
C ARG A 208 -6.18 -4.46 19.32
N VAL A 209 -6.30 -5.68 18.82
CA VAL A 209 -6.34 -5.99 17.39
C VAL A 209 -7.68 -6.61 17.07
N PHE A 210 -8.48 -5.89 16.29
CA PHE A 210 -9.74 -6.38 15.76
C PHE A 210 -9.50 -7.05 14.42
N ARG A 211 -10.14 -8.20 14.21
CA ARG A 211 -10.01 -8.99 12.99
C ARG A 211 -11.37 -9.49 12.53
N SER A 212 -11.61 -9.37 11.23
CA SER A 212 -12.60 -10.16 10.52
C SER A 212 -11.93 -11.08 9.51
N THR A 213 -12.52 -12.24 9.25
CA THR A 213 -12.08 -13.19 8.20
C THR A 213 -13.10 -13.33 7.05
N ASP A 214 -14.21 -12.60 7.14
CA ASP A 214 -15.41 -12.74 6.31
C ASP A 214 -15.88 -11.40 5.74
N ARG A 215 -14.93 -10.50 5.42
CA ARG A 215 -15.18 -9.16 4.88
C ARG A 215 -16.02 -8.27 5.80
N GLY A 216 -15.70 -8.31 7.10
CA GLY A 216 -16.30 -7.49 8.15
C GLY A 216 -17.71 -7.90 8.55
N GLN A 217 -18.14 -9.15 8.31
CA GLN A 217 -19.44 -9.63 8.78
C GLN A 217 -19.38 -10.04 10.26
N THR A 218 -18.27 -10.64 10.69
CA THR A 218 -18.01 -10.98 12.09
C THR A 218 -16.62 -10.52 12.50
N TRP A 219 -16.49 -10.13 13.77
CA TRP A 219 -15.27 -9.57 14.34
C TRP A 219 -14.86 -10.32 15.60
N ALA A 220 -13.57 -10.63 15.70
CA ALA A 220 -12.90 -11.09 16.90
C ALA A 220 -11.88 -10.05 17.35
N VAL A 221 -11.56 -10.03 18.64
CA VAL A 221 -10.56 -9.13 19.22
C VAL A 221 -9.50 -9.94 19.97
N SER A 222 -8.25 -9.56 19.79
CA SER A 222 -7.11 -9.99 20.61
C SER A 222 -6.40 -8.75 21.15
N ALA A 223 -5.38 -8.95 21.98
CA ALA A 223 -4.55 -7.86 22.49
C ALA A 223 -3.07 -8.21 22.37
N LEU A 224 -2.24 -7.18 22.26
CA LEU A 224 -0.81 -7.30 22.48
C LEU A 224 -0.52 -7.69 23.94
N PRO A 225 0.67 -8.24 24.23
CA PRO A 225 1.09 -8.54 25.60
C PRO A 225 1.21 -7.30 26.51
N VAL A 226 1.30 -6.11 25.92
CA VAL A 226 1.36 -4.82 26.60
C VAL A 226 0.34 -3.85 26.00
N PRO A 227 -0.29 -2.97 26.80
CA PRO A 227 -1.06 -1.86 26.28
C PRO A 227 -0.09 -0.86 25.65
N ALA A 228 -0.14 -0.71 24.33
CA ALA A 228 0.74 0.20 23.62
C ALA A 228 0.01 0.85 22.45
N GLU A 229 0.38 2.09 22.17
CA GLU A 229 -0.14 2.85 21.03
C GLU A 229 0.50 2.31 19.74
N PRO A 230 -0.30 1.78 18.81
CA PRO A 230 0.25 1.18 17.62
C PRO A 230 0.64 2.25 16.60
N THR A 231 1.81 2.04 15.99
CA THR A 231 2.32 2.93 14.95
C THR A 231 2.26 2.31 13.57
N GLY A 232 2.17 0.99 13.46
CA GLY A 232 2.11 0.31 12.16
C GLY A 232 1.55 -1.11 12.28
N LEU A 233 0.85 -1.54 11.24
CA LEU A 233 0.36 -2.90 11.07
C LEU A 233 0.61 -3.36 9.65
N ALA A 234 1.07 -4.59 9.49
CA ALA A 234 1.19 -5.22 8.18
C ALA A 234 0.93 -6.72 8.25
N PHE A 235 0.13 -7.23 7.32
CA PHE A 235 -0.08 -8.66 7.11
C PHE A 235 0.37 -9.04 5.70
N ARG A 236 1.31 -9.98 5.59
CA ARG A 236 1.79 -10.49 4.29
C ARG A 236 0.97 -11.67 3.77
N ASP A 237 0.26 -12.33 4.69
CA ASP A 237 -0.75 -13.34 4.41
C ASP A 237 -1.79 -13.31 5.54
N ALA A 238 -2.83 -14.14 5.47
CA ALA A 238 -3.91 -14.13 6.46
C ALA A 238 -3.49 -14.65 7.86
N GLN A 239 -2.23 -15.04 8.06
CA GLN A 239 -1.72 -15.68 9.27
C GLN A 239 -0.51 -14.95 9.82
N LYS A 240 0.30 -14.30 8.99
CA LYS A 240 1.58 -13.72 9.38
C LYS A 240 1.55 -12.22 9.19
N GLY A 241 1.80 -11.52 10.29
CA GLY A 241 1.86 -10.07 10.32
C GLY A 241 2.81 -9.55 11.38
N LEU A 242 3.09 -8.26 11.28
CA LEU A 242 3.88 -7.46 12.20
C LEU A 242 3.07 -6.27 12.69
N ILE A 243 3.30 -5.90 13.95
CA ILE A 243 2.85 -4.64 14.55
C ILE A 243 4.07 -3.93 15.10
N SER A 244 4.21 -2.64 14.81
CA SER A 244 5.08 -1.74 15.56
C SER A 244 4.23 -0.90 16.52
N VAL A 245 4.75 -0.68 17.71
CA VAL A 245 4.16 0.19 18.74
C VAL A 245 5.22 1.13 19.30
N LEU A 246 4.80 2.21 19.96
CA LEU A 246 5.70 3.00 20.80
C LEU A 246 6.09 2.22 22.06
N ASP A 247 7.34 2.34 22.48
CA ASP A 247 7.78 1.88 23.80
C ASP A 247 7.15 2.72 24.93
N GLU A 248 7.27 2.27 26.18
CA GLU A 248 6.68 2.98 27.34
C GLU A 248 7.21 4.41 27.51
N SER A 249 8.44 4.68 27.06
CA SER A 249 9.04 6.02 27.08
C SER A 249 8.56 6.93 25.95
N GLY A 250 7.93 6.38 24.91
CA GLY A 250 7.62 7.10 23.67
C GLY A 250 8.88 7.56 22.91
N THR A 251 10.01 6.91 23.15
CA THR A 251 11.32 7.26 22.57
C THR A 251 11.84 6.23 21.58
N ASP A 252 11.27 5.03 21.53
CA ASP A 252 11.66 3.97 20.60
C ASP A 252 10.44 3.15 20.18
N HIS A 253 10.67 2.15 19.32
CA HIS A 253 9.66 1.23 18.84
C HIS A 253 9.84 -0.17 19.42
N GLU A 254 8.72 -0.81 19.73
CA GLU A 254 8.68 -2.25 19.94
C GLU A 254 8.03 -2.93 18.73
N LEU A 255 8.49 -4.14 18.43
CA LEU A 255 7.97 -4.93 17.31
C LEU A 255 7.35 -6.24 17.81
N TYR A 256 6.13 -6.51 17.38
CA TYR A 256 5.39 -7.73 17.69
C TYR A 256 5.06 -8.48 16.42
N ARG A 257 5.05 -9.81 16.51
CA ARG A 257 4.77 -10.70 15.39
C ARG A 257 3.67 -11.69 15.74
N THR A 258 2.83 -11.97 14.75
CA THR A 258 1.86 -13.05 14.79
C THR A 258 2.14 -14.11 13.72
N THR A 259 1.72 -15.35 13.98
CA THR A 259 1.72 -16.46 13.00
C THR A 259 0.36 -17.17 12.88
N ASP A 260 -0.65 -16.69 13.60
CA ASP A 260 -2.03 -17.20 13.64
C ASP A 260 -3.07 -16.15 13.18
N GLY A 261 -2.59 -15.10 12.53
CA GLY A 261 -3.41 -14.04 11.94
C GLY A 261 -3.86 -13.00 12.96
N GLY A 262 -3.05 -12.76 13.98
CA GLY A 262 -3.31 -11.78 15.03
C GLY A 262 -4.18 -12.29 16.14
N GLN A 263 -4.22 -13.60 16.41
CA GLN A 263 -4.84 -14.14 17.61
C GLN A 263 -3.86 -14.07 18.79
N THR A 264 -2.58 -14.36 18.53
CA THR A 264 -1.49 -14.17 19.49
C THR A 264 -0.35 -13.37 18.88
N TRP A 265 0.36 -12.65 19.74
CA TRP A 265 1.46 -11.76 19.40
C TRP A 265 2.67 -12.05 20.29
N THR A 266 3.85 -12.10 19.69
CA THR A 266 5.12 -12.32 20.40
C THR A 266 6.09 -11.20 20.06
N ALA A 267 6.75 -10.64 21.08
CA ALA A 267 7.78 -9.63 20.90
C ALA A 267 8.92 -10.16 20.01
N VAL A 268 9.47 -9.27 19.19
CA VAL A 268 10.58 -9.54 18.27
C VAL A 268 11.74 -8.63 18.66
N ALA A 269 12.83 -9.24 19.12
CA ALA A 269 14.11 -8.55 19.15
C ALA A 269 14.56 -8.34 17.69
N TYR A 270 14.74 -7.08 17.29
CA TYR A 270 15.18 -6.72 15.95
C TYR A 270 16.50 -5.95 15.96
N THR A 271 17.15 -5.89 14.81
CA THR A 271 18.36 -5.07 14.59
C THR A 271 18.24 -4.29 13.28
N GLY A 272 18.90 -3.13 13.22
CA GLY A 272 18.82 -2.21 12.08
C GLY A 272 17.73 -1.15 12.25
N PRO A 273 17.59 -0.23 11.29
CA PRO A 273 16.66 0.89 11.40
C PRO A 273 15.22 0.44 11.21
N LEU A 274 14.36 0.69 12.20
CA LEU A 274 12.91 0.51 12.10
C LEU A 274 12.26 1.89 12.17
N HIS A 275 11.60 2.30 11.09
CA HIS A 275 10.90 3.57 11.03
C HIS A 275 9.43 3.34 11.39
N GLY A 276 8.93 4.02 12.43
CA GLY A 276 7.63 3.68 13.01
C GLY A 276 6.55 4.72 12.76
N ILE A 277 6.41 5.24 11.55
CA ILE A 277 5.15 5.92 11.14
C ILE A 277 4.22 4.95 10.41
N ALA A 278 4.78 4.04 9.60
CA ALA A 278 3.97 3.06 8.89
C ALA A 278 4.74 1.76 8.59
N LEU A 279 3.99 0.67 8.48
CA LEU A 279 4.46 -0.65 8.07
C LEU A 279 3.62 -1.14 6.88
N ALA A 280 4.27 -1.73 5.88
CA ALA A 280 3.61 -2.39 4.77
C ALA A 280 4.21 -3.77 4.50
N ALA A 281 3.36 -4.72 4.12
CA ALA A 281 3.80 -5.97 3.52
C ALA A 281 4.01 -5.78 2.02
N VAL A 282 5.03 -6.42 1.44
CA VAL A 282 5.33 -6.34 0.01
C VAL A 282 4.65 -7.50 -0.72
N PRO A 283 3.65 -7.24 -1.59
CA PRO A 283 2.88 -8.30 -2.25
C PRO A 283 3.75 -9.28 -3.04
N GLY A 284 3.42 -10.56 -2.96
CA GLY A 284 4.15 -11.63 -3.64
C GLY A 284 5.50 -11.99 -2.99
N THR A 285 5.82 -11.46 -1.80
CA THR A 285 7.05 -11.76 -1.08
C THR A 285 6.81 -12.06 0.40
N THR A 286 7.89 -12.34 1.13
CA THR A 286 7.86 -12.46 2.60
C THR A 286 8.34 -11.19 3.31
N GLN A 287 8.47 -10.09 2.59
CA GLN A 287 9.13 -8.87 3.06
C GLN A 287 8.15 -7.87 3.63
N TYR A 288 8.67 -7.08 4.56
CA TYR A 288 8.00 -5.88 5.10
C TYR A 288 8.86 -4.66 4.81
N VAL A 289 8.20 -3.52 4.69
CA VAL A 289 8.81 -2.19 4.60
C VAL A 289 8.29 -1.37 5.77
N SER A 290 9.20 -0.65 6.43
CA SER A 290 8.88 0.34 7.45
C SER A 290 9.23 1.73 6.92
N THR A 291 8.45 2.74 7.29
CA THR A 291 8.68 4.11 6.84
C THR A 291 8.39 5.15 7.91
N GLY A 292 9.02 6.32 7.76
CA GLY A 292 8.81 7.49 8.61
C GLY A 292 10.03 7.91 9.42
N THR A 293 9.79 8.70 10.45
CA THR A 293 10.81 9.08 11.41
C THR A 293 11.10 7.91 12.34
N ASP A 294 12.38 7.60 12.53
CA ASP A 294 12.85 6.73 13.60
C ASP A 294 12.90 7.57 14.89
N ILE A 295 12.03 7.26 15.85
CA ILE A 295 11.84 8.07 17.06
C ILE A 295 13.08 8.00 17.98
N GLY A 296 13.89 6.94 17.90
CA GLY A 296 15.05 6.73 18.77
C GLY A 296 16.30 7.51 18.36
N ASN A 297 16.42 7.89 17.09
CA ASN A 297 17.57 8.65 16.57
C ASN A 297 17.19 9.95 15.84
N GLY A 298 15.91 10.15 15.52
CA GLY A 298 15.38 11.34 14.84
C GLY A 298 15.59 11.35 13.31
N ASP A 299 16.09 10.27 12.72
CA ASP A 299 16.32 10.17 11.28
C ASP A 299 15.05 9.71 10.55
N GLY A 300 14.66 10.45 9.51
CA GLY A 300 13.59 10.06 8.58
C GLY A 300 14.05 9.06 7.54
N GLY A 301 13.22 8.09 7.18
CA GLY A 301 13.58 7.17 6.12
C GLY A 301 12.62 6.04 5.85
N SER A 302 13.16 5.02 5.20
CA SER A 302 12.49 3.74 5.03
C SER A 302 13.49 2.59 5.12
N SER A 303 13.02 1.43 5.56
CA SER A 303 13.81 0.21 5.66
C SER A 303 12.97 -1.01 5.31
N TYR A 304 13.63 -2.14 5.08
CA TYR A 304 12.95 -3.40 4.78
C TYR A 304 13.51 -4.57 5.56
N SER A 305 12.65 -5.55 5.81
CA SER A 305 13.02 -6.82 6.44
C SER A 305 12.68 -8.00 5.53
N ARG A 306 13.60 -8.98 5.44
CA ARG A 306 13.40 -10.24 4.69
C ARG A 306 13.17 -11.46 5.57
N ASP A 307 13.31 -11.31 6.87
CA ASP A 307 13.32 -12.38 7.86
C ASP A 307 12.23 -12.19 8.92
N ASN A 308 11.10 -11.65 8.48
CA ASN A 308 9.89 -11.54 9.30
C ASN A 308 10.11 -10.64 10.53
N GLY A 309 10.80 -9.51 10.32
CA GLY A 309 10.98 -8.42 11.28
C GLY A 309 12.23 -8.51 12.15
N GLN A 310 13.13 -9.48 11.94
CA GLN A 310 14.30 -9.67 12.82
C GLN A 310 15.48 -8.77 12.43
N THR A 311 15.72 -8.59 11.14
CA THR A 311 16.73 -7.65 10.65
C THR A 311 16.09 -6.68 9.66
N TRP A 312 16.48 -5.41 9.81
CA TRP A 312 16.04 -4.31 8.97
C TRP A 312 17.24 -3.69 8.26
N THR A 313 17.09 -3.43 6.97
CA THR A 313 18.10 -2.79 6.13
C THR A 313 17.52 -1.51 5.57
N ALA A 314 18.24 -0.39 5.68
CA ALA A 314 17.81 0.89 5.13
C ALA A 314 17.58 0.81 3.61
N LEU A 315 16.46 1.38 3.14
CA LEU A 315 16.17 1.70 1.74
C LEU A 315 16.60 3.14 1.45
N GLU A 316 16.29 4.08 2.36
CA GLU A 316 16.77 5.46 2.38
C GLU A 316 16.74 6.05 3.80
N ASN A 317 17.41 7.18 4.01
CA ASN A 317 17.53 7.85 5.32
C ASN A 317 17.47 9.39 5.23
N THR A 318 16.82 9.92 4.19
CA THR A 318 16.77 11.38 3.96
C THR A 318 15.35 11.96 3.85
N THR A 319 14.36 11.11 3.59
CA THR A 319 12.97 11.54 3.37
C THR A 319 12.08 10.90 4.43
N ASP A 320 11.24 11.71 5.07
CA ASP A 320 10.16 11.16 5.88
C ASP A 320 9.03 10.70 4.97
N HIS A 321 8.60 9.45 5.15
CA HIS A 321 7.42 8.94 4.47
C HIS A 321 6.30 8.68 5.49
N LEU A 322 5.08 9.05 5.09
CA LEU A 322 3.89 8.86 5.92
C LEU A 322 3.20 7.55 5.57
N ALA A 323 1.99 7.60 5.00
CA ALA A 323 1.36 6.41 4.47
C ALA A 323 2.25 5.74 3.42
N VAL A 324 2.22 4.41 3.39
CA VAL A 324 2.97 3.57 2.44
C VAL A 324 2.12 2.40 2.00
N GLU A 325 2.16 2.08 0.71
CA GLU A 325 1.47 0.93 0.13
C GLU A 325 2.23 0.38 -1.09
N PHE A 326 2.21 -0.94 -1.24
CA PHE A 326 2.85 -1.63 -2.36
C PHE A 326 1.80 -2.44 -3.11
N VAL A 327 1.89 -2.41 -4.45
CA VAL A 327 1.12 -3.32 -5.33
C VAL A 327 1.99 -4.46 -5.87
N SER A 328 3.31 -4.32 -5.78
CA SER A 328 4.26 -5.35 -6.20
C SER A 328 5.63 -5.13 -5.53
N PRO A 329 6.59 -6.06 -5.69
CA PRO A 329 7.96 -5.87 -5.20
C PRO A 329 8.76 -4.77 -5.88
N THR A 330 8.25 -4.19 -6.96
CA THR A 330 8.93 -3.14 -7.74
C THR A 330 8.13 -1.86 -7.86
N VAL A 331 6.91 -1.82 -7.31
CA VAL A 331 6.02 -0.66 -7.37
C VAL A 331 5.30 -0.50 -6.05
N GLY A 332 5.57 0.65 -5.42
CA GLY A 332 4.91 1.12 -4.22
C GLY A 332 4.89 2.64 -4.18
N TRP A 333 4.13 3.19 -3.24
CA TRP A 333 3.93 4.62 -3.10
C TRP A 333 3.92 5.01 -1.64
N SER A 334 4.36 6.23 -1.37
CA SER A 334 4.26 6.80 -0.05
C SER A 334 3.87 8.29 -0.09
N GLY A 335 3.30 8.79 0.99
CA GLY A 335 3.29 10.23 1.27
C GLY A 335 4.71 10.72 1.54
N GLY A 336 5.05 11.95 1.14
CA GLY A 336 6.37 12.53 1.33
C GLY A 336 6.35 13.80 2.17
N VAL A 337 7.20 13.85 3.19
CA VAL A 337 7.49 15.05 3.98
C VAL A 337 8.97 15.34 3.95
N ARG A 338 9.34 16.62 3.93
CA ARG A 338 10.72 17.06 4.11
C ARG A 338 10.76 18.21 5.10
N MET A 339 11.89 18.37 5.77
CA MET A 339 12.12 19.52 6.63
C MET A 339 12.53 20.74 5.80
N GLN A 340 11.88 21.89 6.02
CA GLN A 340 12.29 23.19 5.51
C GLN A 340 12.48 24.16 6.69
N GLY A 341 13.71 24.23 7.20
CA GLY A 341 13.97 24.89 8.48
C GLY A 341 13.35 24.10 9.64
N PRO A 342 12.68 24.75 10.61
CA PRO A 342 12.06 24.05 11.74
C PRO A 342 10.69 23.45 11.42
N PHE A 343 10.20 23.57 10.18
CA PHE A 343 8.85 23.16 9.81
C PHE A 343 8.86 22.04 8.77
N PRO A 344 8.03 21.00 8.93
CA PRO A 344 7.79 20.03 7.88
C PRO A 344 6.97 20.66 6.75
N VAL A 345 7.34 20.35 5.51
CA VAL A 345 6.59 20.73 4.31
C VAL A 345 6.26 19.49 3.49
N GLY A 346 5.07 19.50 2.88
CA GLY A 346 4.66 18.42 1.99
C GLY A 346 5.56 18.37 0.76
N ASN A 347 5.89 17.17 0.33
CA ASN A 347 6.70 16.92 -0.86
C ASN A 347 5.97 16.05 -1.90
N GLY A 348 4.63 16.10 -1.91
CA GLY A 348 3.80 15.25 -2.75
C GLY A 348 3.82 13.79 -2.31
N VAL A 349 4.07 12.89 -3.27
CA VAL A 349 4.20 11.45 -3.02
C VAL A 349 5.53 10.95 -3.55
N ASN A 350 6.00 9.81 -3.05
CA ASN A 350 7.19 9.13 -3.56
C ASN A 350 6.79 7.82 -4.21
N ARG A 351 7.33 7.54 -5.39
CA ARG A 351 7.14 6.28 -6.10
C ARG A 351 8.35 5.38 -5.85
N PHE A 352 8.13 4.20 -5.27
CA PHE A 352 9.15 3.17 -5.23
C PHE A 352 9.29 2.56 -6.63
N ASP A 353 10.50 2.67 -7.19
CA ASP A 353 10.85 2.10 -8.51
C ASP A 353 12.25 1.48 -8.42
N SER A 354 12.32 0.33 -7.75
CA SER A 354 13.55 -0.41 -7.53
C SER A 354 13.30 -1.90 -7.53
N ASN A 355 14.35 -2.67 -7.82
CA ASN A 355 14.37 -4.12 -7.69
C ASN A 355 14.90 -4.60 -6.33
N VAL A 356 15.25 -3.72 -5.38
CA VAL A 356 15.84 -4.18 -4.10
C VAL A 356 14.89 -5.10 -3.31
N LEU A 357 13.57 -4.87 -3.40
CA LEU A 357 12.57 -5.71 -2.75
C LEU A 357 12.19 -6.92 -3.60
N SER A 358 12.75 -7.05 -4.80
CA SER A 358 12.61 -8.28 -5.55
C SER A 358 13.50 -9.37 -4.93
N THR A 359 13.01 -10.61 -4.95
CA THR A 359 13.81 -11.73 -4.45
C THR A 359 14.72 -12.24 -5.57
N ARG A 360 15.89 -12.83 -5.26
CA ARG A 360 16.71 -13.51 -6.29
C ARG A 360 15.94 -14.55 -7.09
N LYS A 361 14.86 -15.14 -6.52
CA LYS A 361 13.93 -15.99 -7.26
C LYS A 361 13.05 -15.20 -8.23
N ALA A 362 12.56 -14.02 -7.87
CA ALA A 362 11.80 -13.14 -8.76
C ALA A 362 12.66 -12.57 -9.90
N GLU A 363 13.89 -12.11 -9.61
CA GLU A 363 14.82 -11.61 -10.64
C GLU A 363 15.35 -12.73 -11.57
N ALA A 364 15.71 -13.90 -11.02
CA ALA A 364 16.18 -15.03 -11.81
C ALA A 364 15.05 -15.79 -12.54
N ALA A 365 13.82 -15.75 -12.04
CA ALA A 365 12.65 -16.24 -12.79
C ALA A 365 12.24 -15.26 -13.89
N ALA A 366 12.39 -13.95 -13.65
CA ALA A 366 12.07 -12.91 -14.62
C ALA A 366 13.06 -12.83 -15.80
N LEU A 367 14.32 -13.27 -15.63
CA LEU A 367 15.36 -13.16 -16.66
C LEU A 367 15.89 -14.49 -17.25
N ALA A 368 15.64 -15.67 -16.65
CA ALA A 368 16.39 -16.88 -17.01
C ALA A 368 15.55 -18.15 -17.28
N GLY A 369 14.32 -18.02 -17.76
CA GLY A 369 13.41 -19.18 -17.89
C GLY A 369 12.89 -19.49 -19.28
N TRP A 370 12.88 -18.53 -20.19
CA TRP A 370 12.16 -18.66 -21.45
C TRP A 370 12.69 -17.69 -22.51
N GLN A 371 12.35 -17.96 -23.78
CA GLN A 371 12.75 -17.17 -24.94
C GLN A 371 11.59 -17.05 -25.92
N LEU A 372 11.54 -15.95 -26.66
CA LEU A 372 10.65 -15.74 -27.80
C LEU A 372 11.45 -15.76 -29.10
N ALA A 373 11.12 -16.70 -29.98
CA ALA A 373 11.71 -16.78 -31.31
C ALA A 373 10.69 -17.31 -32.35
N PRO A 374 10.66 -16.76 -33.58
CA PRO A 374 11.46 -15.61 -34.03
C PRO A 374 10.98 -14.27 -33.42
N ASN A 375 11.89 -13.32 -33.27
CA ASN A 375 11.61 -11.94 -32.89
C ASN A 375 12.66 -11.03 -33.59
N PRO A 376 12.29 -10.26 -34.62
CA PRO A 376 10.91 -9.95 -35.06
C PRO A 376 10.14 -11.15 -35.62
N ALA A 377 8.83 -11.19 -35.39
CA ALA A 377 7.87 -12.16 -35.92
C ALA A 377 7.37 -11.69 -37.29
N ALA A 378 7.93 -12.26 -38.36
CA ALA A 378 7.69 -11.81 -39.74
C ALA A 378 6.30 -12.14 -40.28
N ASP A 379 5.65 -13.17 -39.74
CA ASP A 379 4.31 -13.63 -40.08
C ASP A 379 3.32 -13.41 -38.92
N GLY A 380 3.73 -12.61 -37.93
CA GLY A 380 2.99 -12.41 -36.69
C GLY A 380 3.00 -13.60 -35.74
N GLN A 381 3.76 -14.66 -35.99
CA GLN A 381 3.91 -15.78 -35.06
C GLN A 381 5.28 -15.77 -34.37
N THR A 382 5.26 -15.99 -33.06
CA THR A 382 6.48 -16.23 -32.27
C THR A 382 6.23 -17.36 -31.29
N THR A 383 7.27 -18.13 -30.97
CA THR A 383 7.14 -19.24 -30.03
C THR A 383 7.79 -18.89 -28.71
N LEU A 384 7.01 -18.97 -27.63
CA LEU A 384 7.50 -18.97 -26.27
C LEU A 384 8.05 -20.36 -25.93
N ARG A 385 9.34 -20.43 -25.64
CA ARG A 385 10.03 -21.68 -25.29
C ARG A 385 10.64 -21.55 -23.91
N ALA A 386 10.38 -22.52 -23.05
CA ALA A 386 11.09 -22.60 -21.78
C ALA A 386 12.55 -23.03 -22.04
N THR A 387 13.50 -22.42 -21.35
CA THR A 387 14.93 -22.82 -21.34
C THR A 387 15.23 -23.81 -20.21
N ARG A 388 14.26 -24.00 -19.32
CA ARG A 388 14.19 -24.96 -18.22
C ARG A 388 12.73 -25.11 -17.77
N PRO A 389 12.34 -26.13 -16.99
CA PRO A 389 10.96 -26.26 -16.52
C PRO A 389 10.54 -25.08 -15.60
N LEU A 390 9.41 -24.43 -15.90
CA LEU A 390 8.93 -23.24 -15.16
C LEU A 390 7.59 -23.42 -14.42
N GLY A 391 6.86 -24.51 -14.66
CA GLY A 391 5.52 -24.72 -14.11
C GLY A 391 4.44 -23.87 -14.81
N ALA A 392 3.17 -24.10 -14.47
CA ALA A 392 2.06 -23.44 -15.14
C ALA A 392 2.10 -21.92 -14.96
N ALA A 393 1.86 -21.19 -16.05
CA ALA A 393 1.88 -19.74 -16.11
C ALA A 393 0.78 -19.22 -17.05
N GLN A 394 0.35 -17.98 -16.81
CA GLN A 394 -0.50 -17.22 -17.70
C GLN A 394 0.38 -16.32 -18.56
N VAL A 395 0.18 -16.35 -19.87
CA VAL A 395 0.93 -15.53 -20.82
C VAL A 395 -0.01 -14.48 -21.39
N ARG A 396 0.32 -13.21 -21.25
CA ARG A 396 -0.48 -12.09 -21.75
C ARG A 396 0.31 -11.31 -22.77
N VAL A 397 -0.30 -11.02 -23.90
CA VAL A 397 0.27 -10.14 -24.92
C VAL A 397 -0.49 -8.83 -24.89
N ARG A 398 0.24 -7.73 -24.78
CA ARG A 398 -0.31 -6.37 -24.75
C ARG A 398 0.28 -5.53 -25.88
N ASP A 399 -0.50 -4.61 -26.41
CA ASP A 399 0.01 -3.59 -27.34
C ASP A 399 0.86 -2.54 -26.59
N VAL A 400 1.47 -1.60 -27.33
CA VAL A 400 2.25 -0.50 -26.74
C VAL A 400 1.44 0.45 -25.85
N ALA A 401 0.10 0.44 -25.99
CA ALA A 401 -0.81 1.21 -25.14
C ALA A 401 -1.25 0.42 -23.90
N GLY A 402 -0.71 -0.79 -23.68
CA GLY A 402 -0.99 -1.66 -22.54
C GLY A 402 -2.29 -2.45 -22.63
N ARG A 403 -3.05 -2.34 -23.74
CA ARG A 403 -4.31 -3.07 -23.94
C ARG A 403 -4.03 -4.54 -24.14
N LEU A 404 -4.85 -5.40 -23.55
CA LEU A 404 -4.72 -6.85 -23.70
C LEU A 404 -5.14 -7.27 -25.12
N VAL A 405 -4.25 -7.97 -25.82
CA VAL A 405 -4.41 -8.42 -27.21
C VAL A 405 -4.75 -9.92 -27.26
N ARG A 406 -4.01 -10.71 -26.47
CA ARG A 406 -4.18 -12.16 -26.35
C ARG A 406 -3.78 -12.62 -24.96
N GLU A 407 -4.35 -13.74 -24.55
CA GLU A 407 -4.00 -14.44 -23.31
C GLU A 407 -3.96 -15.94 -23.56
N TYR A 408 -2.99 -16.61 -22.94
CA TYR A 408 -2.76 -18.05 -23.09
C TYR A 408 -2.49 -18.67 -21.72
N ALA A 409 -2.93 -19.91 -21.56
CA ALA A 409 -2.42 -20.78 -20.50
C ALA A 409 -1.18 -21.50 -21.02
N TRP A 410 -0.11 -21.48 -20.23
CA TRP A 410 1.15 -22.13 -20.57
C TRP A 410 1.53 -23.14 -19.50
N SER A 411 1.94 -24.35 -19.90
CA SER A 411 2.39 -25.37 -18.95
C SER A 411 3.80 -25.12 -18.41
N GLY A 412 4.52 -24.13 -18.96
CA GLY A 412 5.91 -23.80 -18.60
C GLY A 412 6.93 -24.88 -18.98
N THR A 413 6.55 -25.83 -19.85
CA THR A 413 7.38 -26.97 -20.27
C THR A 413 7.31 -27.21 -21.77
N ALA A 414 6.12 -27.25 -22.36
CA ALA A 414 5.94 -27.38 -23.80
C ALA A 414 6.03 -26.00 -24.48
N PRO A 415 6.62 -25.87 -25.69
CA PRO A 415 6.56 -24.62 -26.44
C PRO A 415 5.13 -24.14 -26.66
N LEU A 416 4.91 -22.82 -26.56
CA LEU A 416 3.62 -22.18 -26.82
C LEU A 416 3.76 -21.20 -27.97
N THR A 417 2.98 -21.39 -29.03
CA THR A 417 2.90 -20.42 -30.14
C THR A 417 2.01 -19.26 -29.75
N LEU A 418 2.53 -18.05 -29.88
CA LEU A 418 1.78 -16.80 -29.76
C LEU A 418 1.44 -16.33 -31.18
N ASP A 419 0.16 -16.38 -31.53
CA ASP A 419 -0.33 -15.96 -32.85
C ASP A 419 -0.88 -14.53 -32.80
N LEU A 420 -0.17 -13.63 -33.45
CA LEU A 420 -0.51 -12.22 -33.63
C LEU A 420 -0.64 -11.86 -35.11
N SER A 421 -0.81 -12.84 -36.00
CA SER A 421 -0.96 -12.63 -37.45
C SER A 421 -2.14 -11.73 -37.83
N GLN A 422 -3.15 -11.64 -36.95
CA GLN A 422 -4.33 -10.78 -37.12
C GLN A 422 -4.19 -9.41 -36.45
N GLN A 423 -3.01 -9.08 -35.91
CA GLN A 423 -2.74 -7.82 -35.22
C GLN A 423 -1.94 -6.89 -36.13
N THR A 424 -2.07 -5.58 -35.91
CA THR A 424 -1.33 -4.58 -36.68
C THR A 424 0.18 -4.75 -36.49
N ALA A 425 0.98 -4.56 -37.55
CA ALA A 425 2.43 -4.51 -37.43
C ALA A 425 2.84 -3.47 -36.36
N GLY A 426 3.77 -3.84 -35.48
CA GLY A 426 4.09 -3.02 -34.31
C GLY A 426 4.80 -3.77 -33.19
N LEU A 427 5.04 -3.05 -32.09
CA LEU A 427 5.68 -3.59 -30.91
C LEU A 427 4.61 -4.10 -29.93
N TYR A 428 4.84 -5.27 -29.35
CA TYR A 428 3.98 -5.87 -28.33
C TYR A 428 4.83 -6.27 -27.14
N VAL A 429 4.22 -6.32 -25.95
CA VAL A 429 4.84 -6.79 -24.72
C VAL A 429 4.20 -8.13 -24.34
N VAL A 430 5.03 -9.16 -24.24
CA VAL A 430 4.62 -10.47 -23.72
C VAL A 430 4.98 -10.51 -22.25
N GLU A 431 3.97 -10.67 -21.40
CA GLU A 431 4.09 -10.98 -19.98
C GLU A 431 3.93 -12.50 -19.79
N VAL A 432 4.80 -13.12 -19.00
CA VAL A 432 4.65 -14.50 -18.51
C VAL A 432 4.53 -14.44 -16.99
N ALA A 433 3.35 -14.72 -16.45
CA ALA A 433 3.03 -14.64 -15.02
C ALA A 433 2.77 -16.04 -14.44
N GLY A 434 3.64 -16.51 -13.55
CA GLY A 434 3.50 -17.77 -12.82
C GLY A 434 3.12 -17.55 -11.35
N ALA A 435 2.98 -18.64 -10.60
CA ALA A 435 2.67 -18.61 -9.16
C ALA A 435 3.69 -17.84 -8.29
N THR A 436 4.89 -17.57 -8.83
CA THR A 436 6.01 -16.93 -8.12
C THR A 436 6.41 -15.56 -8.67
N GLY A 437 5.66 -14.98 -9.61
CA GLY A 437 5.92 -13.66 -10.20
C GLY A 437 5.72 -13.58 -11.72
N SER A 438 6.01 -12.41 -12.31
CA SER A 438 5.90 -12.18 -13.75
C SER A 438 7.19 -11.67 -14.40
N ALA A 439 7.30 -11.89 -15.71
CA ALA A 439 8.45 -11.57 -16.54
C ALA A 439 7.97 -10.96 -17.86
N HIS A 440 8.72 -10.03 -18.47
CA HIS A 440 8.29 -9.35 -19.69
C HIS A 440 9.37 -9.37 -20.78
N GLN A 441 8.96 -9.62 -22.03
CA GLN A 441 9.81 -9.46 -23.21
C GLN A 441 9.02 -8.77 -24.33
N LYS A 442 9.70 -7.87 -25.05
CA LYS A 442 9.13 -7.19 -26.21
C LYS A 442 9.24 -8.06 -27.46
N ILE A 443 8.21 -8.06 -28.28
CA ILE A 443 8.23 -8.66 -29.63
C ILE A 443 7.84 -7.62 -30.68
N GLN A 444 8.51 -7.68 -31.83
CA GLN A 444 8.16 -6.87 -32.98
C GLN A 444 7.42 -7.74 -34.00
N VAL A 445 6.17 -7.38 -34.34
CA VAL A 445 5.41 -7.95 -35.46
C VAL A 445 5.65 -7.07 -36.68
N ARG A 446 5.99 -7.67 -37.83
CA ARG A 446 6.29 -6.95 -39.07
C ARG A 446 5.17 -7.02 -40.08
#